data_AF-A0A7K3HIY5-F1
#
_entry.id   AF-A0A7K3HIY5-F1
#
_cell.length_a   1.000
_cell.length_b   1.000
_cell.length_c   1.000
_cell.angle_alpha   90.00
_cell.angle_beta   90.00
_cell.angle_gamma   90.00
#
_symmetry.space_group_name_H-M   'P 1'
#
loop_
_entity.id
_entity.type
_entity.pdbx_description
1 polymer ?
#
loop_
_entity_poly.entity_id
_entity_poly.type
_entity_poly.pdbx_seq_one_letter_code
_entity_poly.pdbx_strand_id
1 'polypeptide(L)'
;MARALEVLTEGAEEVLAELEEHPSVFNSALSSAMVVAQVRCAGDPRAAKLETWEAWTAAMQVGSAMFAAAVAPEGSSVECRIAHKMRSIPATGPRYYTHPGNWIAAYWLAVIGRDQERVTALCNVPLGLLRRPEVQFDEYIYHWVDTLQTGWLKRPGMQEKLVAAMQGTDPEHLVVGDRELTLKILYPPINLFYRYLRQDYDAFNAELAKALEWHKEYWTADEDRSANIEGFVAVGPLAITCLAYDAGFPIEVESEYLPKHLVQRTWIGEFDT
;
A
#
# COMPACT_ATOMS: atom_id res chain seq x y z
N MET A 1 15.97 -19.89 -3.85
CA MET A 1 14.73 -19.10 -3.78
C MET A 1 13.66 -19.77 -2.90
N ALA A 2 13.22 -21.00 -3.19
CA ALA A 2 12.19 -21.68 -2.38
C ALA A 2 12.48 -21.72 -0.86
N ARG A 3 13.68 -22.16 -0.46
CA ARG A 3 14.10 -22.16 0.96
C ARG A 3 14.14 -20.77 1.61
N ALA A 4 14.48 -19.73 0.84
CA ALA A 4 14.50 -18.36 1.37
C ALA A 4 13.07 -17.84 1.57
N LEU A 5 12.15 -18.15 0.65
CA LEU A 5 10.73 -17.82 0.78
C LEU A 5 10.09 -18.56 1.97
N GLU A 6 10.45 -19.82 2.20
CA GLU A 6 10.01 -20.62 3.35
C GLU A 6 10.42 -19.94 4.66
N VAL A 7 11.71 -19.61 4.84
CA VAL A 7 12.22 -18.90 6.03
C VAL A 7 11.54 -17.54 6.24
N LEU A 8 11.31 -16.78 5.17
CA LEU A 8 10.59 -15.50 5.25
C LEU A 8 9.12 -15.68 5.64
N THR A 9 8.48 -16.75 5.17
CA THR A 9 7.09 -17.06 5.49
C THR A 9 6.97 -17.49 6.95
N GLU A 10 7.83 -18.39 7.42
CA GLU A 10 7.90 -18.80 8.83
C GLU A 10 8.14 -17.60 9.75
N GLY A 11 9.12 -16.75 9.43
CA GLY A 11 9.41 -15.55 10.21
C GLY A 11 8.25 -14.54 10.22
N ALA A 12 7.50 -14.42 9.12
CA ALA A 12 6.28 -13.61 9.11
C ALA A 12 5.21 -14.22 10.01
N GLU A 13 4.97 -15.53 9.93
CA GLU A 13 3.99 -16.24 10.77
C GLU A 13 4.28 -16.12 12.27
N GLU A 14 5.56 -16.22 12.65
CA GLU A 14 6.02 -16.01 14.04
C GLU A 14 5.66 -14.61 14.55
N VAL A 15 6.00 -13.57 13.78
CA VAL A 15 5.68 -12.18 14.16
C VAL A 15 4.16 -11.94 14.20
N LEU A 16 3.40 -12.57 13.29
CA LEU A 16 1.94 -12.49 13.31
C LEU A 16 1.34 -13.19 14.54
N ALA A 17 1.94 -14.28 15.03
CA ALA A 17 1.50 -14.98 16.22
C ALA A 17 1.53 -14.08 17.46
N GLU A 18 2.49 -13.16 17.54
CA GLU A 18 2.69 -12.25 18.67
C GLU A 18 1.69 -11.08 18.74
N LEU A 19 0.93 -10.79 17.66
CA LEU A 19 0.12 -9.57 17.57
C LEU A 19 -0.96 -9.42 18.66
N GLU A 20 -1.50 -10.53 19.16
CA GLU A 20 -2.54 -10.52 20.21
C GLU A 20 -1.97 -10.14 21.59
N GLU A 21 -0.72 -10.54 21.87
CA GLU A 21 -0.04 -10.31 23.15
C GLU A 21 0.87 -9.06 23.11
N HIS A 22 1.45 -8.76 21.96
CA HIS A 22 2.44 -7.72 21.74
C HIS A 22 2.15 -6.86 20.49
N PRO A 23 1.09 -6.04 20.47
CA PRO A 23 0.76 -5.16 19.34
C PRO A 23 1.86 -4.15 18.95
N SER A 24 2.91 -4.00 19.76
CA SER A 24 4.09 -3.21 19.38
C SER A 24 4.81 -3.75 18.14
N VAL A 25 4.61 -5.03 17.79
CA VAL A 25 5.24 -5.68 16.62
C VAL A 25 4.51 -5.41 15.31
N PHE A 26 3.41 -4.64 15.30
CA PHE A 26 2.62 -4.36 14.10
C PHE A 26 3.45 -3.84 12.92
N ASN A 27 4.47 -3.01 13.18
CA ASN A 27 5.34 -2.51 12.12
C ASN A 27 6.11 -3.67 11.44
N SER A 28 6.76 -4.51 12.25
CA SER A 28 7.49 -5.69 11.78
C SER A 28 6.55 -6.68 11.09
N ALA A 29 5.35 -6.89 11.63
CA ALA A 29 4.33 -7.75 11.03
C ALA A 29 3.96 -7.29 9.61
N LEU A 30 3.70 -5.99 9.44
CA LEU A 30 3.36 -5.42 8.13
C LEU A 30 4.54 -5.54 7.16
N SER A 31 5.74 -5.15 7.60
CA SER A 31 6.96 -5.26 6.80
C SER A 31 7.25 -6.69 6.36
N SER A 32 7.18 -7.68 7.26
CA SER A 32 7.39 -9.09 6.94
C SER A 32 6.33 -9.61 5.97
N ALA A 33 5.05 -9.29 6.19
CA ALA A 33 3.98 -9.72 5.29
C ALA A 33 4.14 -9.12 3.88
N MET A 34 4.52 -7.84 3.78
CA MET A 34 4.83 -7.20 2.50
C MET A 34 6.04 -7.83 1.80
N VAL A 35 7.09 -8.15 2.55
CA VAL A 35 8.27 -8.86 2.02
C VAL A 35 7.86 -10.20 1.42
N VAL A 36 7.08 -11.01 2.13
CA VAL A 36 6.58 -12.29 1.61
C VAL A 36 5.76 -12.09 0.34
N ALA A 37 4.83 -11.13 0.34
CA ALA A 37 3.99 -10.83 -0.83
C ALA A 37 4.84 -10.46 -2.07
N GLN A 38 5.86 -9.60 -1.89
CA GLN A 38 6.72 -9.17 -2.98
C GLN A 38 7.70 -10.24 -3.46
N VAL A 39 8.33 -11.00 -2.55
CA VAL A 39 9.22 -12.12 -2.93
C VAL A 39 8.47 -13.20 -3.70
N ARG A 40 7.20 -13.46 -3.37
CA ARG A 40 6.38 -14.38 -4.15
C ARG A 40 6.21 -13.93 -5.59
N CYS A 41 6.07 -12.63 -5.85
CA CYS A 41 6.05 -12.11 -7.21
C CYS A 41 7.37 -12.35 -7.97
N ALA A 42 8.53 -12.45 -7.33
CA ALA A 42 9.75 -12.82 -8.07
C ALA A 42 9.73 -14.29 -8.56
N GLY A 43 9.04 -15.20 -7.86
CA GLY A 43 8.84 -16.60 -8.29
C GLY A 43 7.52 -16.87 -9.03
N ASP A 44 6.69 -15.83 -9.15
CA ASP A 44 5.40 -15.80 -9.81
C ASP A 44 5.10 -14.37 -10.31
N PRO A 45 5.81 -13.86 -11.34
CA PRO A 45 5.79 -12.44 -11.74
C PRO A 45 4.42 -11.93 -12.17
N ARG A 46 3.54 -12.84 -12.59
CA ARG A 46 2.17 -12.49 -12.96
C ARG A 46 1.18 -12.59 -11.80
N ALA A 47 1.60 -13.11 -10.64
CA ALA A 47 0.77 -13.48 -9.50
C ALA A 47 -0.34 -14.49 -9.84
N ALA A 48 -0.01 -15.52 -10.62
CA ALA A 48 -0.97 -16.53 -11.07
C ALA A 48 -1.30 -17.58 -10.00
N LYS A 49 -0.44 -17.78 -9.01
CA LYS A 49 -0.56 -18.83 -7.98
C LYS A 49 -1.37 -18.35 -6.77
N LEU A 50 -2.15 -19.26 -6.19
CA LEU A 50 -2.98 -18.99 -5.01
C LEU A 50 -2.16 -18.43 -3.84
N GLU A 51 -1.01 -19.03 -3.58
CA GLU A 51 -0.16 -18.69 -2.43
C GLU A 51 0.44 -17.27 -2.54
N THR A 52 0.56 -16.75 -3.77
CA THR A 52 0.92 -15.35 -3.99
C THR A 52 -0.21 -14.45 -3.47
N TRP A 53 -1.47 -14.77 -3.79
CA TRP A 53 -2.63 -14.01 -3.34
C TRP A 53 -2.87 -14.10 -1.83
N GLU A 54 -2.64 -15.26 -1.23
CA GLU A 54 -2.70 -15.43 0.23
C GLU A 54 -1.74 -14.46 0.93
N ALA A 55 -0.51 -14.29 0.41
CA ALA A 55 0.45 -13.36 0.99
C ALA A 55 0.03 -11.89 0.84
N TRP A 56 -0.50 -11.49 -0.32
CA TRP A 56 -1.05 -10.14 -0.50
C TRP A 56 -2.26 -9.88 0.41
N THR A 57 -3.13 -10.88 0.59
CA THR A 57 -4.28 -10.83 1.50
C THR A 57 -3.84 -10.72 2.96
N ALA A 58 -2.83 -11.48 3.39
CA ALA A 58 -2.26 -11.38 4.72
C ALA A 58 -1.69 -9.97 4.97
N ALA A 59 -0.91 -9.41 4.03
CA ALA A 59 -0.39 -8.05 4.16
C ALA A 59 -1.51 -7.01 4.28
N MET A 60 -2.57 -7.11 3.45
CA MET A 60 -3.76 -6.25 3.54
C MET A 60 -4.45 -6.34 4.91
N GLN A 61 -4.63 -7.55 5.42
CA GLN A 61 -5.25 -7.81 6.71
C GLN A 61 -4.46 -7.21 7.87
N VAL A 62 -3.13 -7.35 7.87
CA VAL A 62 -2.24 -6.77 8.89
C VAL A 62 -2.29 -5.24 8.86
N GLY A 63 -2.15 -4.63 7.68
CA GLY A 63 -2.18 -3.18 7.53
C GLY A 63 -3.51 -2.58 7.99
N SER A 64 -4.62 -3.23 7.66
CA SER A 64 -5.95 -2.81 8.11
C SER A 64 -6.13 -2.97 9.62
N ALA A 65 -5.69 -4.10 10.19
CA ALA A 65 -5.77 -4.36 11.63
C ALA A 65 -4.94 -3.37 12.45
N MET A 66 -3.77 -2.95 11.95
CA MET A 66 -2.92 -1.93 12.58
C MET A 66 -3.71 -0.64 12.83
N PHE A 67 -4.41 -0.13 11.80
CA PHE A 67 -5.17 1.11 11.93
C PHE A 67 -6.50 0.92 12.67
N ALA A 68 -7.14 -0.23 12.55
CA ALA A 68 -8.33 -0.54 13.33
C ALA A 68 -8.03 -0.54 14.84
N ALA A 69 -6.93 -1.18 15.26
CA ALA A 69 -6.47 -1.16 16.65
C ALA A 69 -6.06 0.25 17.12
N ALA A 70 -5.51 1.07 16.21
CA ALA A 70 -5.09 2.43 16.53
C ALA A 70 -6.27 3.39 16.79
N VAL A 71 -7.41 3.18 16.13
CA VAL A 71 -8.63 4.00 16.30
C VAL A 71 -9.62 3.42 17.31
N ALA A 72 -9.41 2.17 17.76
CA ALA A 72 -10.28 1.50 18.70
C ALA A 72 -10.29 2.23 20.07
N PRO A 73 -11.44 2.24 20.78
CA PRO A 73 -11.52 2.81 22.11
C PRO A 73 -10.52 2.18 23.09
N GLU A 74 -9.93 2.99 23.96
CA GLU A 74 -9.01 2.50 24.99
C GLU A 74 -9.68 1.42 25.85
N GLY A 75 -8.95 0.32 26.11
CA GLY A 75 -9.45 -0.83 26.88
C GLY A 75 -10.36 -1.77 26.10
N SER A 76 -10.60 -1.54 24.80
CA SER A 76 -11.32 -2.46 23.92
C SER A 76 -10.37 -3.35 23.11
N SER A 77 -10.93 -4.29 22.35
CA SER A 77 -10.24 -5.08 21.33
C SER A 77 -11.00 -5.06 20.01
N VAL A 78 -10.28 -5.27 18.91
CA VAL A 78 -10.82 -5.41 17.56
C VAL A 78 -10.65 -6.84 17.09
N GLU A 79 -11.73 -7.46 16.64
CA GLU A 79 -11.68 -8.77 15.99
C GLU A 79 -11.24 -8.61 14.54
N CYS A 80 -10.09 -9.17 14.20
CA CYS A 80 -9.49 -9.06 12.88
C CYS A 80 -9.12 -10.45 12.35
N ARG A 81 -9.55 -10.77 11.13
CA ARG A 81 -8.96 -11.90 10.39
C ARG A 81 -7.58 -11.51 9.87
N ILE A 82 -6.56 -12.28 10.21
CA ILE A 82 -5.18 -12.11 9.76
C ILE A 82 -4.61 -13.49 9.43
N ALA A 83 -4.23 -13.70 8.16
CA ALA A 83 -3.66 -14.95 7.64
C ALA A 83 -4.51 -16.18 8.07
N HIS A 84 -5.78 -16.19 7.67
CA HIS A 84 -6.76 -17.25 7.97
C HIS A 84 -7.17 -17.43 9.44
N LYS A 85 -6.54 -16.71 10.38
CA LYS A 85 -6.88 -16.78 11.82
C LYS A 85 -7.71 -15.56 12.24
N MET A 86 -8.79 -15.78 12.97
CA MET A 86 -9.47 -14.72 13.73
C MET A 86 -8.65 -14.38 14.97
N ARG A 87 -8.34 -13.10 15.15
CA ARG A 87 -7.49 -12.60 16.23
C ARG A 87 -8.18 -11.47 16.96
N SER A 88 -8.04 -11.43 18.28
CA SER A 88 -8.52 -10.33 19.12
C SER A 88 -7.37 -9.37 19.41
N ILE A 89 -7.30 -8.27 18.68
CA ILE A 89 -6.22 -7.30 18.80
C ILE A 89 -6.62 -6.21 19.79
N PRO A 90 -5.89 -6.01 20.90
CA PRO A 90 -6.22 -4.95 21.84
C PRO A 90 -6.02 -3.56 21.21
N ALA A 91 -6.85 -2.61 21.61
CA ALA A 91 -6.73 -1.22 21.20
C ALA A 91 -5.35 -0.68 21.58
N THR A 92 -4.63 -0.17 20.58
CA THR A 92 -3.29 0.38 20.76
C THR A 92 -3.32 1.88 20.96
N GLY A 93 -4.28 2.57 20.34
CA GLY A 93 -4.16 4.01 20.14
C GLY A 93 -3.02 4.36 19.17
N PRO A 94 -2.73 5.65 18.97
CA PRO A 94 -1.66 6.07 18.08
C PRO A 94 -0.28 5.54 18.54
N ARG A 95 0.54 5.07 17.60
CA ARG A 95 1.89 4.54 17.82
C ARG A 95 2.87 5.06 16.77
N TYR A 96 4.17 4.80 16.95
CA TYR A 96 5.19 5.25 16.01
C TYR A 96 4.94 4.75 14.58
N TYR A 97 4.33 3.57 14.42
CA TYR A 97 4.00 2.94 13.13
C TYR A 97 2.66 3.40 12.52
N THR A 98 1.85 4.18 13.22
CA THR A 98 0.56 4.69 12.72
C THR A 98 0.75 6.04 12.04
N HIS A 99 1.62 6.08 11.04
CA HIS A 99 2.05 7.28 10.32
C HIS A 99 1.54 7.27 8.87
N PRO A 100 1.59 8.38 8.10
CA PRO A 100 0.98 8.44 6.77
C PRO A 100 1.55 7.44 5.77
N GLY A 101 2.86 7.15 5.80
CA GLY A 101 3.46 6.09 4.95
C GLY A 101 2.81 4.71 5.11
N ASN A 102 2.67 4.21 6.35
CA ASN A 102 2.02 2.93 6.62
C ASN A 102 0.52 2.97 6.31
N TRP A 103 -0.14 4.12 6.48
CA TRP A 103 -1.54 4.29 6.08
C TRP A 103 -1.70 4.14 4.56
N ILE A 104 -0.82 4.77 3.78
CA ILE A 104 -0.80 4.68 2.32
C ILE A 104 -0.54 3.23 1.88
N ALA A 105 0.41 2.54 2.51
CA ALA A 105 0.67 1.12 2.22
C ALA A 105 -0.56 0.24 2.51
N ALA A 106 -1.20 0.42 3.67
CA ALA A 106 -2.43 -0.30 4.02
C ALA A 106 -3.57 0.00 3.05
N TYR A 107 -3.73 1.26 2.64
CA TYR A 107 -4.71 1.69 1.65
C TYR A 107 -4.46 1.03 0.28
N TRP A 108 -3.21 1.00 -0.19
CA TRP A 108 -2.85 0.30 -1.43
C TRP A 108 -3.17 -1.18 -1.37
N LEU A 109 -2.81 -1.85 -0.28
CA LEU A 109 -3.11 -3.27 -0.10
C LEU A 109 -4.61 -3.54 -0.11
N ALA A 110 -5.41 -2.70 0.55
CA ALA A 110 -6.88 -2.80 0.54
C ALA A 110 -7.48 -2.56 -0.85
N VAL A 111 -6.95 -1.59 -1.60
CA VAL A 111 -7.33 -1.34 -2.99
C VAL A 111 -6.95 -2.49 -3.91
N ILE A 112 -5.77 -3.10 -3.75
CA ILE A 112 -5.33 -4.27 -4.52
C ILE A 112 -6.19 -5.50 -4.16
N GLY A 113 -6.58 -5.66 -2.90
CA GLY A 113 -7.49 -6.74 -2.48
C GLY A 113 -8.96 -6.52 -2.83
N ARG A 114 -9.35 -5.31 -3.27
CA ARG A 114 -10.73 -4.85 -3.51
C ARG A 114 -11.64 -4.99 -2.29
N ASP A 115 -11.06 -4.89 -1.09
CA ASP A 115 -11.81 -4.95 0.15
C ASP A 115 -12.36 -3.56 0.50
N GLN A 116 -13.57 -3.28 0.01
CA GLN A 116 -14.19 -1.96 0.16
C GLN A 116 -14.45 -1.59 1.64
N GLU A 117 -14.69 -2.57 2.50
CA GLU A 117 -14.91 -2.33 3.92
C GLU A 117 -13.62 -1.86 4.59
N ARG A 118 -12.49 -2.52 4.30
CA ARG A 118 -11.17 -2.10 4.78
C ARG A 118 -10.74 -0.76 4.22
N VAL A 119 -10.96 -0.51 2.92
CA VAL A 119 -10.70 0.82 2.32
C VAL A 119 -11.52 1.89 3.05
N THR A 120 -12.81 1.64 3.29
CA THR A 120 -13.69 2.57 4.00
C THR A 120 -13.25 2.79 5.45
N ALA A 121 -12.85 1.74 6.17
CA ALA A 121 -12.34 1.85 7.53
C ALA A 121 -11.06 2.70 7.58
N LEU A 122 -10.11 2.44 6.68
CA LEU A 122 -8.88 3.23 6.54
C LEU A 122 -9.18 4.71 6.23
N CYS A 123 -10.16 4.99 5.37
CA CYS A 123 -10.55 6.35 5.06
C CYS A 123 -11.22 7.11 6.22
N ASN A 124 -11.69 6.40 7.25
CA ASN A 124 -12.23 7.00 8.46
C ASN A 124 -11.18 7.22 9.57
N VAL A 125 -9.92 6.78 9.37
CA VAL A 125 -8.83 7.08 10.30
C VAL A 125 -8.61 8.61 10.33
N PRO A 126 -8.67 9.26 11.51
CA PRO A 126 -8.47 10.70 11.60
C PRO A 126 -7.08 11.11 11.11
N LEU A 127 -6.98 12.09 10.20
CA LEU A 127 -5.69 12.57 9.69
C LEU A 127 -4.75 13.04 10.80
N GLY A 128 -5.29 13.63 11.88
CA GLY A 128 -4.54 14.03 13.06
C GLY A 128 -3.88 12.87 13.81
N LEU A 129 -4.41 11.65 13.72
CA LEU A 129 -3.80 10.44 14.29
C LEU A 129 -2.47 10.11 13.59
N LEU A 130 -2.38 10.38 12.29
CA LEU A 130 -1.20 10.13 11.46
C LEU A 130 -0.10 11.17 11.65
N ARG A 131 -0.42 12.34 12.23
CA ARG A 131 0.55 13.38 12.55
C ARG A 131 1.19 13.07 13.90
N ARG A 132 2.46 12.65 13.86
CA ARG A 132 3.24 12.28 15.04
C ARG A 132 4.36 13.28 15.26
N PRO A 133 4.52 13.85 16.47
CA PRO A 133 5.64 14.73 16.77
C PRO A 133 7.00 14.06 16.58
N GLU A 134 7.05 12.73 16.72
CA GLU A 134 8.28 11.95 16.74
C GLU A 134 8.82 11.64 15.33
N VAL A 135 7.98 11.72 14.29
CA VAL A 135 8.35 11.38 12.90
C VAL A 135 7.88 12.50 11.98
N GLN A 136 8.83 13.18 11.34
CA GLN A 136 8.53 14.25 10.40
C GLN A 136 8.33 13.70 9.00
N PHE A 137 7.28 14.17 8.33
CA PHE A 137 7.01 13.94 6.92
C PHE A 137 6.79 15.27 6.24
N ASP A 138 7.10 15.36 4.94
CA ASP A 138 6.69 16.51 4.13
C ASP A 138 5.16 16.61 4.06
N GLU A 139 4.67 17.86 4.02
CA GLU A 139 3.24 18.14 4.14
C GLU A 139 2.40 17.51 3.01
N TYR A 140 3.00 17.30 1.84
CA TYR A 140 2.34 16.69 0.67
C TYR A 140 1.73 15.33 1.00
N ILE A 141 2.36 14.53 1.88
CA ILE A 141 1.87 13.19 2.18
C ILE A 141 0.52 13.23 2.89
N TYR A 142 0.30 14.24 3.74
CA TYR A 142 -0.97 14.43 4.43
C TYR A 142 -2.05 14.93 3.48
N HIS A 143 -1.70 15.82 2.55
CA HIS A 143 -2.60 16.19 1.46
C HIS A 143 -2.96 15.00 0.57
N TRP A 144 -2.01 14.09 0.36
CA TRP A 144 -2.23 12.88 -0.41
C TRP A 144 -3.18 11.90 0.30
N VAL A 145 -2.95 11.63 1.59
CA VAL A 145 -3.90 10.86 2.41
C VAL A 145 -5.30 11.48 2.36
N ASP A 146 -5.40 12.79 2.62
CA ASP A 146 -6.70 13.48 2.64
C ASP A 146 -7.39 13.47 1.25
N THR A 147 -6.62 13.52 0.15
CA THR A 147 -7.15 13.32 -1.21
C THR A 147 -7.81 11.96 -1.35
N LEU A 148 -7.11 10.88 -0.96
CA LEU A 148 -7.62 9.51 -1.05
C LEU A 148 -8.85 9.31 -0.14
N GLN A 149 -8.80 9.78 1.10
CA GLN A 149 -9.93 9.73 2.03
C GLN A 149 -11.15 10.50 1.50
N THR A 150 -10.92 11.72 1.02
CA THR A 150 -11.97 12.59 0.48
C THR A 150 -12.61 11.99 -0.76
N GLY A 151 -11.79 11.46 -1.69
CA GLY A 151 -12.26 10.82 -2.92
C GLY A 151 -13.10 9.57 -2.66
N TRP A 152 -12.60 8.66 -1.82
CA TRP A 152 -13.30 7.43 -1.47
C TRP A 152 -14.64 7.69 -0.77
N LEU A 153 -14.63 8.57 0.25
CA LEU A 153 -15.81 8.92 1.04
C LEU A 153 -16.71 9.96 0.34
N LYS A 154 -16.39 10.35 -0.90
CA LYS A 154 -17.15 11.32 -1.71
C LYS A 154 -17.40 12.64 -0.98
N ARG A 155 -16.41 13.09 -0.21
CA ARG A 155 -16.43 14.39 0.49
C ARG A 155 -16.08 15.52 -0.49
N PRO A 156 -16.54 16.76 -0.27
CA PRO A 156 -16.19 17.88 -1.12
C PRO A 156 -14.70 18.27 -0.97
N GLY A 157 -14.18 18.95 -1.99
CA GLY A 157 -12.84 19.56 -1.96
C GLY A 157 -11.69 18.57 -2.16
N MET A 158 -11.87 17.52 -2.97
CA MET A 158 -10.80 16.57 -3.30
C MET A 158 -9.76 17.19 -4.25
N GLN A 159 -10.21 18.04 -5.18
CA GLN A 159 -9.36 18.59 -6.23
C GLN A 159 -8.27 19.50 -5.66
N GLU A 160 -8.62 20.36 -4.70
CA GLU A 160 -7.68 21.27 -4.04
C GLU A 160 -6.61 20.49 -3.26
N LYS A 161 -7.01 19.39 -2.60
CA LYS A 161 -6.09 18.51 -1.88
C LYS A 161 -5.13 17.78 -2.82
N LEU A 162 -5.63 17.31 -3.96
CA LEU A 162 -4.81 16.66 -4.98
C LEU A 162 -3.78 17.63 -5.57
N VAL A 163 -4.19 18.87 -5.86
CA VAL A 163 -3.28 19.91 -6.35
C VAL A 163 -2.19 20.20 -5.31
N ALA A 164 -2.55 20.33 -4.03
CA ALA A 164 -1.58 20.54 -2.96
C ALA A 164 -0.59 19.35 -2.82
N ALA A 165 -1.08 18.11 -2.94
CA ALA A 165 -0.22 16.93 -2.93
C ALA A 165 0.77 16.93 -4.10
N MET A 166 0.32 17.22 -5.32
CA MET A 166 1.20 17.28 -6.51
C MET A 166 2.23 18.41 -6.39
N GLN A 167 1.84 19.60 -5.94
CA GLN A 167 2.76 20.72 -5.77
C GLN A 167 3.79 20.47 -4.67
N GLY A 168 3.40 19.77 -3.61
CA GLY A 168 4.29 19.43 -2.50
C GLY A 168 5.30 18.33 -2.82
N THR A 169 5.14 17.58 -3.92
CA THR A 169 6.15 16.64 -4.43
C THR A 169 7.23 17.30 -5.30
N ASP A 170 7.15 18.61 -5.55
CA ASP A 170 8.21 19.34 -6.23
C ASP A 170 9.53 19.25 -5.43
N PRO A 171 10.66 18.82 -6.04
CA PRO A 171 11.95 18.72 -5.36
C PRO A 171 12.43 20.01 -4.66
N GLU A 172 11.95 21.18 -5.08
CA GLU A 172 12.24 22.47 -4.43
C GLU A 172 11.44 22.70 -3.13
N HIS A 173 10.30 22.01 -2.97
CA HIS A 173 9.44 22.12 -1.80
C HIS A 173 9.68 21.03 -0.75
N LEU A 174 10.47 20.00 -1.07
CA LEU A 174 10.82 18.92 -0.14
C LEU A 174 11.77 19.41 0.95
N VAL A 175 11.40 19.12 2.19
CA VAL A 175 12.17 19.41 3.41
C VAL A 175 12.80 18.13 3.98
N VAL A 176 12.07 17.01 3.95
CA VAL A 176 12.48 15.74 4.56
C VAL A 176 12.78 14.67 3.51
N GLY A 177 11.97 14.57 2.48
CA GLY A 177 11.99 13.49 1.50
C GLY A 177 13.22 13.48 0.61
N ASP A 178 13.70 12.28 0.29
CA ASP A 178 14.69 12.10 -0.76
C ASP A 178 14.10 12.48 -2.12
N ARG A 179 14.81 13.32 -2.87
CA ARG A 179 14.31 13.90 -4.14
C ARG A 179 14.11 12.83 -5.22
N GLU A 180 15.03 11.87 -5.30
CA GLU A 180 14.97 10.81 -6.31
C GLU A 180 13.83 9.84 -6.00
N LEU A 181 13.75 9.39 -4.74
CA LEU A 181 12.65 8.56 -4.23
C LEU A 181 11.30 9.25 -4.46
N THR A 182 11.20 10.54 -4.13
CA THR A 182 9.94 11.28 -4.30
C THR A 182 9.55 11.34 -5.77
N LEU A 183 10.47 11.69 -6.66
CA LEU A 183 10.22 11.81 -8.09
C LEU A 183 9.84 10.46 -8.73
N LYS A 184 10.61 9.41 -8.44
CA LYS A 184 10.52 8.13 -9.15
C LYS A 184 9.55 7.14 -8.51
N ILE A 185 9.24 7.26 -7.22
CA ILE A 185 8.42 6.28 -6.47
C ILE A 185 7.15 6.90 -5.88
N LEU A 186 7.23 8.08 -5.24
CA LEU A 186 6.11 8.63 -4.45
C LEU A 186 5.17 9.53 -5.27
N TYR A 187 5.71 10.30 -6.22
CA TYR A 187 4.94 11.13 -7.15
C TYR A 187 4.11 10.34 -8.18
N PRO A 188 4.63 9.27 -8.82
CA PRO A 188 3.90 8.57 -9.87
C PRO A 188 2.48 8.11 -9.53
N PRO A 189 2.17 7.51 -8.35
CA PRO A 189 0.79 7.16 -8.01
C PRO A 189 -0.14 8.39 -7.90
N ILE A 190 0.37 9.55 -7.48
CA ILE A 190 -0.40 10.80 -7.43
C ILE A 190 -0.75 11.27 -8.85
N ASN A 191 0.23 11.26 -9.76
CA ASN A 191 0.02 11.61 -11.16
C ASN A 191 -0.93 10.63 -11.86
N LEU A 192 -0.78 9.33 -11.64
CA LEU A 192 -1.70 8.31 -12.18
C LEU A 192 -3.12 8.53 -11.69
N PHE A 193 -3.30 8.86 -10.41
CA PHE A 193 -4.62 9.16 -9.86
C PHE A 193 -5.23 10.41 -10.49
N TYR A 194 -4.42 11.45 -10.75
CA TYR A 194 -4.85 12.62 -11.51
C TYR A 194 -5.33 12.25 -12.93
N ARG A 195 -4.59 11.41 -13.67
CA ARG A 195 -4.99 10.92 -15.00
C ARG A 195 -6.28 10.10 -14.96
N TYR A 196 -6.39 9.23 -13.95
CA TYR A 196 -7.59 8.44 -13.68
C TYR A 196 -8.82 9.33 -13.48
N LEU A 197 -8.74 10.37 -12.63
CA LEU A 197 -9.85 11.30 -12.40
C LEU A 197 -10.24 12.11 -13.65
N ARG A 198 -9.28 12.39 -14.54
CA ARG A 198 -9.51 13.08 -15.81
C ARG A 198 -10.14 12.18 -16.88
N GLN A 199 -10.24 10.87 -16.64
CA GLN A 199 -10.66 9.88 -17.62
C GLN A 199 -9.85 9.93 -18.93
N ASP A 200 -8.55 10.23 -18.81
CA ASP A 200 -7.64 10.36 -19.94
C ASP A 200 -6.86 9.04 -20.12
N TYR A 201 -7.40 8.13 -20.94
CA TYR A 201 -6.91 6.75 -21.04
C TYR A 201 -5.53 6.65 -21.67
N ASP A 202 -5.27 7.45 -22.70
CA ASP A 202 -3.98 7.48 -23.40
C ASP A 202 -2.90 8.06 -22.47
N ALA A 203 -3.21 9.18 -21.80
CA ALA A 203 -2.27 9.76 -20.83
C ALA A 203 -2.05 8.85 -19.62
N PHE A 204 -3.09 8.12 -19.16
CA PHE A 204 -2.95 7.16 -18.08
C PHE A 204 -1.96 6.05 -18.45
N ASN A 205 -2.12 5.41 -19.61
CA ASN A 205 -1.22 4.34 -20.04
C ASN A 205 0.21 4.85 -20.28
N ALA A 206 0.37 6.04 -20.86
CA ALA A 206 1.69 6.65 -21.05
C ALA A 206 2.40 6.93 -19.71
N GLU A 207 1.70 7.51 -18.74
CA GLU A 207 2.27 7.78 -17.41
C GLU A 207 2.47 6.50 -16.60
N LEU A 208 1.67 5.45 -16.83
CA LEU A 208 1.87 4.14 -16.19
C LEU A 208 3.15 3.48 -16.71
N ALA A 209 3.37 3.45 -18.02
CA ALA A 209 4.62 2.94 -18.60
C ALA A 209 5.83 3.67 -18.00
N LYS A 210 5.77 5.01 -17.96
CA LYS A 210 6.82 5.84 -17.37
C LYS A 210 7.03 5.59 -15.88
N ALA A 211 5.96 5.43 -15.10
CA ALA A 211 6.06 5.12 -13.68
C ALA A 211 6.81 3.80 -13.43
N LEU A 212 6.57 2.79 -14.27
CA LEU A 212 7.24 1.49 -14.16
C LEU A 212 8.72 1.55 -14.62
N GLU A 213 9.03 2.37 -15.63
CA GLU A 213 10.42 2.67 -16.00
C GLU A 213 11.18 3.37 -14.88
N TRP A 214 10.57 4.38 -14.25
CA TRP A 214 11.18 5.08 -13.11
C TRP A 214 11.32 4.19 -11.87
N HIS A 215 10.35 3.32 -11.60
CA HIS A 215 10.46 2.31 -10.55
C HIS A 215 11.66 1.40 -10.79
N LYS A 216 11.80 0.86 -12.01
CA LYS A 216 12.98 0.07 -12.40
C LYS A 216 14.27 0.86 -12.21
N GLU A 217 14.33 2.06 -12.78
CA GLU A 217 15.53 2.91 -12.73
C GLU A 217 15.97 3.19 -11.28
N TYR A 218 15.04 3.49 -10.38
CA TYR A 218 15.34 3.73 -8.98
C TYR A 218 15.88 2.47 -8.28
N TRP A 219 15.17 1.35 -8.41
CA TRP A 219 15.51 0.11 -7.70
C TRP A 219 16.71 -0.63 -8.28
N THR A 220 17.10 -0.38 -9.53
CA THR A 220 18.30 -0.98 -10.14
C THR A 220 19.48 -0.01 -10.25
N ALA A 221 19.43 1.14 -9.57
CA ALA A 221 20.48 2.17 -9.65
C ALA A 221 21.83 1.71 -9.07
N ASP A 222 21.80 0.82 -8.07
CA ASP A 222 22.98 0.29 -7.38
C ASP A 222 22.69 -1.11 -6.79
N GLU A 223 23.75 -1.77 -6.30
CA GLU A 223 23.66 -3.14 -5.76
C GLU A 223 22.73 -3.24 -4.55
N ASP A 224 22.80 -2.27 -3.63
CA ASP A 224 21.99 -2.27 -2.40
C ASP A 224 20.49 -2.13 -2.72
N ARG A 225 20.14 -1.21 -3.62
CA ARG A 225 18.75 -1.05 -4.09
C ARG A 225 18.28 -2.26 -4.89
N SER A 226 19.15 -2.85 -5.71
CA SER A 226 18.78 -4.01 -6.55
C SER A 226 18.47 -5.26 -5.73
N ALA A 227 19.08 -5.37 -4.54
CA ALA A 227 18.82 -6.42 -3.57
C ALA A 227 17.58 -6.15 -2.69
N ASN A 228 17.00 -4.95 -2.77
CA ASN A 228 15.85 -4.57 -1.95
C ASN A 228 14.54 -5.13 -2.53
N ILE A 229 13.83 -5.89 -1.70
CA ILE A 229 12.59 -6.58 -2.03
C ILE A 229 11.45 -5.61 -2.35
N GLU A 230 11.50 -4.39 -1.82
CA GLU A 230 10.53 -3.33 -2.14
C GLU A 230 10.53 -2.92 -3.62
N GLY A 231 11.60 -3.26 -4.35
CA GLY A 231 11.70 -3.03 -5.79
C GLY A 231 10.96 -4.04 -6.65
N PHE A 232 10.47 -5.15 -6.10
CA PHE A 232 9.91 -6.24 -6.92
C PHE A 232 8.54 -5.91 -7.50
N VAL A 233 7.75 -5.08 -6.81
CA VAL A 233 6.42 -4.67 -7.28
C VAL A 233 6.24 -3.17 -7.09
N ALA A 234 5.76 -2.48 -8.12
CA ALA A 234 5.41 -1.07 -8.05
C ALA A 234 4.05 -0.90 -7.34
N VAL A 235 4.00 -1.07 -6.02
CA VAL A 235 2.75 -1.18 -5.23
C VAL A 235 1.79 -0.01 -5.44
N GLY A 236 2.29 1.24 -5.44
CA GLY A 236 1.48 2.43 -5.70
C GLY A 236 0.87 2.44 -7.10
N PRO A 237 1.68 2.36 -8.18
CA PRO A 237 1.19 2.21 -9.54
C PRO A 237 0.24 1.02 -9.74
N LEU A 238 0.52 -0.12 -9.11
CA LEU A 238 -0.35 -1.30 -9.12
C LEU A 238 -1.74 -0.96 -8.56
N ALA A 239 -1.81 -0.36 -7.36
CA ALA A 239 -3.08 -0.04 -6.73
C ALA A 239 -3.91 0.97 -7.56
N ILE A 240 -3.29 1.98 -8.16
CA ILE A 240 -4.01 2.92 -9.04
C ILE A 240 -4.47 2.24 -10.34
N THR A 241 -3.65 1.34 -10.89
CA THR A 241 -4.03 0.53 -12.06
C THR A 241 -5.21 -0.39 -11.75
N CYS A 242 -5.27 -0.94 -10.53
CA CYS A 242 -6.42 -1.70 -10.04
C CYS A 242 -7.70 -0.86 -10.06
N LEU A 243 -7.67 0.38 -9.55
CA LEU A 243 -8.81 1.30 -9.60
C LEU A 243 -9.23 1.61 -11.05
N ALA A 244 -8.27 1.91 -11.92
CA ALA A 244 -8.54 2.22 -13.32
C ALA A 244 -9.16 1.02 -14.06
N TYR A 245 -8.61 -0.18 -13.86
CA TYR A 245 -9.14 -1.42 -14.43
C TYR A 245 -10.57 -1.70 -13.97
N ASP A 246 -10.85 -1.58 -12.67
CA ASP A 246 -12.19 -1.79 -12.12
C ASP A 246 -13.20 -0.71 -12.57
N ALA A 247 -12.72 0.47 -12.98
CA ALA A 247 -13.51 1.52 -13.62
C ALA A 247 -13.66 1.35 -15.15
N GLY A 248 -13.10 0.27 -15.73
CA GLY A 248 -13.23 -0.07 -17.14
C GLY A 248 -12.19 0.55 -18.07
N PHE A 249 -11.08 1.08 -17.56
CA PHE A 249 -9.99 1.57 -18.40
C PHE A 249 -9.33 0.39 -19.13
N PRO A 250 -9.04 0.52 -20.45
CA PRO A 250 -8.15 -0.42 -21.12
C PRO A 250 -6.73 -0.22 -20.60
N ILE A 251 -6.20 -1.24 -19.94
CA ILE A 251 -4.80 -1.26 -19.47
C ILE A 251 -3.96 -1.98 -20.52
N GLU A 252 -3.09 -1.22 -21.19
CA GLU A 252 -2.27 -1.70 -22.32
C GLU A 252 -0.83 -2.04 -21.89
N VAL A 253 -0.41 -1.54 -20.73
CA VAL A 253 0.94 -1.71 -20.20
C VAL A 253 1.07 -3.08 -19.53
N GLU A 254 2.07 -3.86 -19.94
CA GLU A 254 2.50 -5.08 -19.26
C GLU A 254 3.91 -4.90 -18.70
N SER A 255 4.14 -5.36 -17.46
CA SER A 255 5.43 -5.27 -16.78
C SER A 255 5.56 -6.33 -15.69
N GLU A 256 6.78 -6.76 -15.39
CA GLU A 256 7.08 -7.64 -14.26
C GLU A 256 6.84 -6.96 -12.90
N TYR A 257 6.92 -5.63 -12.84
CA TYR A 257 6.61 -4.83 -11.64
C TYR A 257 5.11 -4.60 -11.45
N LEU A 258 4.27 -5.07 -12.38
CA LEU A 258 2.82 -4.90 -12.41
C LEU A 258 2.12 -6.26 -12.59
N PRO A 259 2.01 -7.08 -11.52
CA PRO A 259 1.52 -8.45 -11.64
C PRO A 259 0.09 -8.51 -12.21
N LYS A 260 -0.03 -9.05 -13.42
CA LYS A 260 -1.25 -9.02 -14.23
C LYS A 260 -2.48 -9.59 -13.53
N HIS A 261 -2.34 -10.69 -12.79
CA HIS A 261 -3.50 -11.29 -12.12
C HIS A 261 -3.99 -10.43 -10.96
N LEU A 262 -3.10 -9.75 -10.22
CA LEU A 262 -3.50 -8.77 -9.20
C LEU A 262 -4.28 -7.61 -9.83
N VAL A 263 -3.89 -7.12 -11.00
CA VAL A 263 -4.68 -6.13 -11.75
C VAL A 263 -6.05 -6.70 -12.12
N GLN A 264 -6.08 -7.90 -12.71
CA GLN A 264 -7.26 -8.53 -13.31
C GLN A 264 -8.16 -9.29 -12.33
N ARG A 265 -7.96 -9.14 -11.02
CA ARG A 265 -8.82 -9.73 -9.97
C ARG A 265 -9.06 -11.23 -10.10
N THR A 266 -8.07 -11.99 -10.61
CA THR A 266 -8.29 -13.39 -10.99
C THR A 266 -8.70 -14.31 -9.83
N TRP A 267 -8.38 -13.95 -8.58
CA TRP A 267 -8.66 -14.76 -7.39
C TRP A 267 -9.56 -14.04 -6.36
N ILE A 268 -10.25 -12.97 -6.75
CA ILE A 268 -11.13 -12.25 -5.81
C ILE A 268 -12.35 -13.12 -5.48
N GLY A 269 -12.62 -13.30 -4.18
CA GLY A 269 -13.72 -14.12 -3.66
C GLY A 269 -13.32 -15.56 -3.28
N GLU A 270 -12.06 -15.95 -3.49
CA GLU A 270 -11.54 -17.27 -3.15
C GLU A 270 -11.06 -17.37 -1.69
N PHE A 271 -11.05 -16.24 -0.96
CA PHE A 271 -10.66 -16.16 0.45
C PHE A 271 -11.72 -15.45 1.26
N ASP A 272 -12.02 -15.96 2.46
CA ASP A 272 -12.84 -15.22 3.43
C ASP A 272 -12.08 -13.95 3.85
N THR A 273 -12.56 -12.79 3.38
CA THR A 273 -12.02 -11.47 3.72
C THR A 273 -12.45 -10.99 5.09
#